data_AF-A0A0R2I553-F1
#
_entry.id   AF-A0A0R2I553-F1
#
_cell.length_a   1.000
_cell.length_b   1.000
_cell.length_c   1.000
_cell.angle_alpha   90.00
_cell.angle_beta   90.00
_cell.angle_gamma   90.00
#
_symmetry.space_group_name_H-M   'P 1'
#
loop_
_entity.id
_entity.type
_entity.pdbx_description
1 polymer ?
#
loop_
_entity_poly.entity_id
_entity_poly.type
_entity_poly.pdbx_seq_one_letter_code
_entity_poly.pdbx_strand_id
1 'polypeptide(L)' 'MGAFAEMEAELIRERVISGLVAAKENGKTLGRPELTKQKKKALHLSNTTELSTKDIAKECQLSLSTVYNLISKKKMVN' A
#
# COMPACT_ATOMS: atom_id res chain seq x y z
N MET A 1 28.34 26.63 -15.28
CA MET A 1 27.02 26.92 -14.66
C MET A 1 26.26 25.65 -14.23
N GLY A 2 26.76 24.42 -14.45
CA GLY A 2 26.06 23.18 -14.01
C GLY A 2 26.33 22.75 -12.57
N ALA A 3 27.58 22.85 -12.11
CA ALA A 3 27.98 22.38 -10.77
C ALA A 3 27.21 23.05 -9.61
N PHE A 4 26.90 24.34 -9.73
CA PHE A 4 26.10 25.05 -8.72
C PHE A 4 24.63 24.60 -8.73
N ALA A 5 24.05 24.37 -9.90
CA ALA A 5 22.67 23.88 -10.02
C ALA A 5 22.53 22.46 -9.45
N GLU A 6 23.52 21.60 -9.65
CA GLU A 6 23.57 20.27 -9.07
C GLU A 6 23.68 20.31 -7.53
N MET A 7 24.53 21.20 -7.00
CA MET A 7 24.66 21.40 -5.55
C MET A 7 23.35 21.86 -4.91
N GLU A 8 22.65 22.82 -5.53
CA GLU A 8 21.36 23.30 -5.04
C GLU A 8 20.28 22.21 -5.08
N ALA A 9 20.25 21.40 -6.13
CA ALA A 9 19.33 20.28 -6.26
C ALA A 9 19.56 19.23 -5.16
N GLU A 10 20.82 18.90 -4.84
CA GLU A 10 21.13 17.94 -3.78
C GLU A 10 20.72 18.48 -2.40
N LEU A 11 20.99 19.76 -2.10
CA LEU A 11 20.56 20.38 -0.84
C LEU A 11 19.04 20.35 -0.64
N ILE A 12 18.27 20.55 -1.71
CA ILE A 12 16.80 20.44 -1.67
C ILE A 12 16.40 18.99 -1.39
N ARG A 13 17.02 18.03 -2.07
CA ARG A 13 16.75 16.60 -1.91
C ARG A 13 17.02 16.14 -0.49
N GLU A 14 18.17 16.49 0.08
CA GLU A 14 18.55 16.16 1.46
C GLU A 14 17.51 16.68 2.46
N ARG A 15 17.07 17.94 2.28
CA ARG A 15 16.04 18.55 3.13
C ARG A 15 14.70 17.81 3.04
N VAL A 16 14.28 17.45 1.83
CA VAL A 16 13.02 16.70 1.63
C VAL A 16 13.09 15.33 2.30
N ILE A 17 14.21 14.62 2.15
CA ILE A 17 14.42 13.30 2.77
C ILE A 17 14.39 13.43 4.29
N SER A 18 15.10 14.40 4.87
CA SER A 18 15.09 14.66 6.31
C SER A 18 13.67 14.94 6.83
N GLY A 19 12.89 15.77 6.11
CA GLY A 19 11.50 16.03 6.46
C GLY A 19 10.60 14.79 6.38
N LEU A 20 10.79 13.93 5.38
CA LEU A 20 10.05 12.66 5.26
C LEU A 20 10.40 11.69 6.40
N VAL A 21 11.67 11.62 6.80
CA VAL A 21 12.12 10.80 7.94
C VAL A 21 11.47 11.29 9.22
N ALA A 22 11.56 12.58 9.53
CA ALA A 22 10.94 13.17 10.71
C ALA A 22 9.41 12.95 10.73
N ALA A 23 8.74 13.08 9.58
CA ALA A 23 7.30 12.81 9.49
C ALA A 23 6.97 11.32 9.80
N LYS A 24 7.79 10.39 9.32
CA LYS A 24 7.65 8.96 9.59
C LYS A 24 7.90 8.64 11.07
N GLU A 25 8.90 9.24 11.70
CA GLU A 25 9.19 9.10 13.13
C GLU A 25 8.06 9.63 14.01
N ASN A 26 7.41 10.71 13.58
CA ASN A 26 6.19 11.24 14.19
C ASN A 26 4.93 10.38 13.92
N GLY A 27 5.08 9.19 13.34
CA GLY A 27 3.99 8.23 13.13
C GLY A 27 3.11 8.53 11.90
N LYS A 28 3.48 9.48 11.04
CA LYS A 28 2.72 9.75 9.82
C LYS A 28 2.89 8.60 8.83
N THR A 29 1.78 7.99 8.43
CA THR A 29 1.77 7.03 7.33
C THR A 29 1.91 7.76 6.00
N LEU A 30 3.04 7.55 5.33
CA LEU A 30 3.33 8.11 4.00
C LEU A 30 2.81 7.18 2.89
N GLY A 31 2.74 7.69 1.66
CA GLY A 31 2.33 6.91 0.48
C GLY A 31 0.81 6.82 0.29
N ARG A 32 0.37 5.89 -0.57
CA ARG A 32 -1.06 5.71 -0.89
C ARG A 32 -1.78 5.09 0.32
N PRO A 33 -2.92 5.66 0.76
CA PRO A 33 -3.68 5.08 1.85
C PRO A 33 -4.13 3.66 1.51
N GLU A 34 -4.01 2.76 2.48
CA GLU A 34 -4.40 1.37 2.29
C GLU A 34 -5.92 1.21 2.19
N LEU A 35 -6.35 0.36 1.26
CA LEU A 35 -7.75 -0.06 1.09
C LEU A 35 -8.16 -1.12 2.15
N THR A 36 -7.89 -0.84 3.42
CA THR A 36 -8.00 -1.81 4.54
C THR A 36 -9.41 -2.37 4.67
N LYS A 37 -10.45 -1.55 4.49
CA LYS A 37 -11.85 -1.98 4.60
C LYS A 37 -12.21 -3.01 3.52
N GLN A 38 -11.86 -2.74 2.26
CA GLN A 38 -12.13 -3.65 1.14
C GLN A 38 -11.30 -4.93 1.26
N LYS A 39 -10.02 -4.83 1.65
CA LYS A 39 -9.17 -6.00 1.89
C LYS A 39 -9.76 -6.92 2.99
N LYS A 40 -10.21 -6.34 4.10
CA LYS A 40 -10.86 -7.09 5.19
C LYS A 40 -12.18 -7.73 4.75
N LYS A 41 -13.02 -6.99 4.00
CA LYS A 41 -14.28 -7.52 3.45
C LYS A 41 -14.02 -8.70 2.51
N ALA A 42 -13.05 -8.59 1.60
CA ALA A 42 -12.69 -9.67 0.68
C ALA A 42 -12.21 -10.92 1.42
N LEU A 43 -11.39 -10.75 2.47
CA LEU A 43 -10.92 -11.86 3.30
C LEU A 43 -12.07 -12.53 4.06
N HIS A 44 -13.01 -11.75 4.58
CA HIS A 44 -14.18 -12.25 5.27
C HIS A 44 -15.06 -13.08 4.33
N LEU A 45 -15.44 -12.51 3.17
CA LEU A 45 -16.24 -13.20 2.15
C LEU A 45 -15.60 -14.52 1.70
N SER A 46 -14.28 -14.53 1.50
CA SER A 46 -13.54 -15.75 1.15
C SER A 46 -13.61 -16.87 2.20
N ASN A 47 -13.92 -16.56 3.46
CA ASN A 47 -14.03 -17.59 4.52
C ASN A 47 -15.48 -17.96 4.83
N THR A 48 -16.41 -17.02 4.67
CA THR A 48 -17.81 -17.22 5.08
C THR A 48 -18.71 -17.67 3.94
N THR A 49 -18.29 -17.47 2.69
CA THR A 49 -19.11 -17.77 1.50
C THR A 49 -18.34 -18.64 0.51
N GLU A 50 -19.05 -19.43 -0.29
CA GLU A 50 -18.50 -20.22 -1.40
C GLU A 50 -18.41 -19.39 -2.71
N LEU A 51 -18.34 -18.06 -2.61
CA LEU A 51 -18.22 -17.18 -3.77
C LEU A 51 -16.89 -17.41 -4.50
N SER A 52 -16.92 -17.33 -5.83
CA SER A 52 -15.70 -17.33 -6.63
C SER A 52 -14.83 -16.11 -6.30
N THR A 53 -13.51 -16.27 -6.37
CA THR A 53 -12.56 -15.16 -6.19
C THR A 53 -12.82 -13.99 -7.15
N LYS A 54 -13.40 -14.27 -8.32
CA LYS A 54 -13.82 -13.24 -9.30
C LYS A 54 -15.00 -12.41 -8.82
N ASP A 55 -15.97 -13.04 -8.16
CA ASP A 55 -17.16 -12.34 -7.67
C ASP A 55 -16.83 -11.54 -6.41
N ILE A 56 -15.98 -12.08 -5.53
CA ILE A 56 -15.43 -11.36 -4.37
C ILE A 56 -14.66 -10.10 -4.83
N ALA A 57 -13.85 -10.20 -5.88
CA ALA A 57 -13.10 -9.08 -6.43
C ALA A 57 -14.02 -7.96 -6.95
N LYS A 58 -15.08 -8.33 -7.69
CA LYS A 58 -16.09 -7.37 -8.17
C LYS A 58 -16.83 -6.70 -7.02
N GLU A 59 -17.29 -7.47 -6.05
CA GLU A 59 -18.08 -6.95 -4.91
C GLU A 59 -17.25 -6.03 -4.01
N CYS A 60 -15.97 -6.34 -3.83
CA CYS A 60 -15.05 -5.52 -3.04
C CYS A 60 -14.37 -4.40 -3.84
N GLN A 61 -14.65 -4.27 -5.13
CA GLN A 61 -13.99 -3.33 -6.05
C GLN A 61 -12.47 -3.43 -5.99
N LEU A 62 -11.95 -4.67 -5.93
CA LEU A 62 -10.53 -4.97 -5.92
C LEU A 62 -10.14 -5.68 -7.22
N SER A 63 -8.86 -5.59 -7.60
CA SER A 63 -8.36 -6.43 -8.68
C SER A 63 -8.33 -7.90 -8.25
N LEU A 64 -8.50 -8.81 -9.22
CA LEU A 64 -8.33 -10.24 -9.01
C LEU A 64 -6.98 -10.57 -8.35
N SER A 65 -5.90 -9.94 -8.83
CA SER A 65 -4.55 -10.11 -8.29
C SER A 65 -4.47 -9.73 -6.81
N THR A 66 -5.17 -8.67 -6.39
CA THR A 66 -5.21 -8.25 -4.98
C THR A 66 -5.89 -9.31 -4.12
N VAL A 67 -7.02 -9.87 -4.59
CA VAL A 67 -7.74 -10.92 -3.85
C VAL A 67 -6.92 -12.20 -3.74
N TYR A 68 -6.27 -12.65 -4.82
CA TYR A 68 -5.38 -13.81 -4.77
C TYR A 68 -4.20 -13.61 -3.81
N ASN A 69 -3.57 -12.44 -3.83
CA ASN A 69 -2.48 -12.11 -2.91
C ASN A 69 -2.93 -12.13 -1.44
N LEU A 70 -4.14 -11.63 -1.15
CA LEU A 70 -4.69 -11.66 0.21
C LEU A 70 -4.91 -13.08 0.70
N ILE A 71 -5.50 -13.94 -0.14
CA ILE A 71 -5.77 -15.36 0.20
C ILE A 71 -4.45 -16.13 0.37
N SER A 72 -3.50 -15.94 -0.55
CA SER A 72 -2.17 -16.56 -0.48
C SER A 72 -1.42 -16.16 0.78
N LYS A 73 -1.37 -14.85 1.08
CA LYS A 73 -0.71 -14.32 2.27
C LYS A 73 -1.32 -14.86 3.56
N LYS A 74 -2.65 -15.08 3.62
CA LYS A 74 -3.30 -15.72 4.76
C LYS A 74 -2.86 -17.18 4.93
N LYS A 75 -2.78 -17.97 3.84
CA LYS A 75 -2.34 -19.37 3.90
C LYS A 75 -0.90 -19.54 4.41
N MET A 76 -0.03 -18.56 4.17
CA MET A 76 1.37 -18.60 4.62
C MET A 76 1.57 -18.25 6.11
N VAL A 77 0.57 -17.63 6.75
CA VAL A 77 0.66 -17.16 8.15
C VAL A 77 0.00 -18.14 9.14
N ASN A 78 -0.76 -19.11 8.62
CA ASN A 78 -1.28 -20.26 9.38
C ASN A 78 -0.35 -21.46 9.23
#